data_AF-A0A956B4A9-F1
#
_entry.id   AF-A0A956B4A9-F1
#
_cell.length_a   1.000
_cell.length_b   1.000
_cell.length_c   1.000
_cell.angle_alpha   90.00
_cell.angle_beta   90.00
_cell.angle_gamma   90.00
#
_symmetry.space_group_name_H-M   'P 1'
#
loop_
_entity.id
_entity.type
_entity.pdbx_description
1 polymer ?
#
loop_
_entity_poly.entity_id
_entity_poly.type
_entity_poly.pdbx_seq_one_letter_code
_entity_poly.pdbx_strand_id
1 'polypeptide(L)'
;MATSGTCSSTTTSSMSYCGMEPVCAPPLPPPPEEGAPSHEDVVEEAPSLHPFEAHCAAIPGWHEASVGRVDDGGVTLAVELEGLEGEGFGVGPATLEPLRDPAGVQDQGAPADRAAAQADVEEREAAARVAIDALRPDQRARHGGLLIATRKDPQARRSLQSLLLRGAFEGEQGDRLLRELYRAATEPVGEHIDRDALVSDLIQELDDPTAISQGRKSTCGVTSAAMYMAEHQPAEYVRIVRGLASVEGEVTLANGDTLARDYLWERELGHGDSGRALTQRLLNPALMEYANGAQDYDNARDTSTHLVLEDLGVGLDVDAFEPLMEALTAESFTSLTPEYVSRVTLAQALQRHTEAGHTVPVSVQWDDDSGHRVLVTGVDDDWVTFSNPWGEEDRMARAEFMYRTKDILLPE
;
A
#
# COMPACT_ATOMS: atom_id res chain seq x y z
N MET A 1 -59.76 -24.09 -50.97
CA MET A 1 -59.08 -24.55 -49.75
C MET A 1 -57.83 -23.71 -49.57
N ALA A 2 -57.65 -23.19 -48.36
CA ALA A 2 -56.90 -21.98 -48.04
C ALA A 2 -55.37 -22.12 -48.17
N THR A 3 -54.74 -21.05 -48.64
CA THR A 3 -53.30 -20.79 -48.66
C THR A 3 -52.91 -19.98 -47.42
N SER A 4 -51.95 -20.47 -46.63
CA SER A 4 -51.38 -19.76 -45.48
C SER A 4 -50.24 -18.84 -45.92
N GLY A 5 -50.44 -17.53 -45.74
CA GLY A 5 -49.46 -16.48 -45.94
C GLY A 5 -48.64 -16.20 -44.68
N THR A 6 -47.37 -15.87 -44.90
CA THR A 6 -46.38 -15.35 -43.95
C THR A 6 -46.66 -13.87 -43.62
N CYS A 7 -46.61 -13.50 -42.33
CA CYS A 7 -46.52 -12.11 -41.89
C CYS A 7 -45.13 -11.85 -41.30
N SER A 8 -44.40 -10.96 -41.96
CA SER A 8 -43.24 -10.23 -41.45
C SER A 8 -43.75 -8.89 -40.91
N SER A 9 -43.36 -8.52 -39.69
CA SER A 9 -43.60 -7.18 -39.15
C SER A 9 -42.33 -6.66 -38.50
N THR A 10 -41.66 -5.78 -39.23
CA THR A 10 -40.66 -4.84 -38.72
C THR A 10 -41.39 -3.71 -37.99
N THR A 11 -41.10 -3.54 -36.71
CA THR A 11 -41.59 -2.39 -35.93
C THR A 11 -40.42 -1.47 -35.64
N THR A 12 -40.42 -0.31 -36.28
CA THR A 12 -39.53 0.83 -36.01
C THR A 12 -40.06 1.56 -34.78
N SER A 13 -39.33 1.49 -33.65
CA SER A 13 -39.59 2.34 -32.49
C SER A 13 -38.89 3.68 -32.67
N SER A 14 -39.68 4.75 -32.82
CA SER A 14 -39.24 6.13 -32.69
C SER A 14 -39.04 6.47 -31.20
N MET A 15 -37.81 6.80 -30.80
CA MET A 15 -37.55 7.43 -29.50
C MET A 15 -38.00 8.90 -29.56
N SER A 16 -39.06 9.24 -28.82
CA SER A 16 -39.39 10.62 -28.48
C SER A 16 -38.46 11.10 -27.37
N TYR A 17 -37.63 12.09 -27.66
CA TYR A 17 -36.91 12.88 -26.66
C TYR A 17 -37.92 13.71 -25.86
N CYS A 18 -38.11 13.39 -24.59
CA CYS A 18 -38.70 14.31 -23.63
C CYS A 18 -37.69 15.41 -23.32
N GLY A 19 -38.10 16.67 -23.49
CA GLY A 19 -37.29 17.84 -23.17
C GLY A 19 -36.99 17.88 -21.68
N MET A 20 -35.70 17.97 -21.34
CA MET A 20 -35.28 18.38 -20.00
C MET A 20 -35.39 19.90 -19.90
N GLU A 21 -36.16 20.37 -18.92
CA GLU A 21 -36.14 21.76 -18.49
C GLU A 21 -34.82 22.06 -17.78
N PRO A 22 -34.26 23.28 -17.93
CA PRO A 22 -33.01 23.65 -17.27
C PRO A 22 -33.23 23.78 -15.76
N VAL A 23 -32.52 22.96 -15.00
CA VAL A 23 -32.44 23.08 -13.54
C VAL A 23 -31.57 24.29 -13.20
N CYS A 24 -32.18 25.32 -12.60
CA CYS A 24 -31.46 26.45 -12.03
C CYS A 24 -30.57 25.96 -10.88
N ALA A 25 -29.27 26.27 -10.96
CA ALA A 25 -28.34 26.06 -9.86
C ALA A 25 -28.76 26.89 -8.62
N PRO A 26 -28.63 26.36 -7.40
CA PRO A 26 -28.83 27.14 -6.19
C PRO A 26 -27.78 28.26 -6.07
N PRO A 27 -28.13 29.42 -5.49
CA PRO A 27 -27.18 30.51 -5.30
C PRO A 27 -26.07 30.09 -4.34
N LEU A 28 -24.85 30.54 -4.63
CA LEU A 28 -23.67 30.37 -3.78
C LEU A 28 -23.89 31.02 -2.40
N PRO A 29 -23.34 30.43 -1.32
CA PRO A 29 -23.36 31.06 -0.01
C PRO A 29 -22.58 32.40 -0.03
N PRO A 30 -22.98 33.39 0.78
CA PRO A 30 -22.24 34.64 0.89
C PRO A 30 -20.84 34.39 1.47
N PRO A 31 -19.85 35.23 1.11
CA PRO A 31 -18.51 35.14 1.68
C PRO A 31 -18.56 35.39 3.20
N PRO A 32 -17.63 34.80 3.97
CA PRO A 32 -17.58 35.00 5.42
C PRO A 32 -17.32 36.48 5.75
N GLU A 33 -18.04 36.99 6.75
CA GLU A 33 -17.86 38.33 7.29
C GLU A 33 -16.45 38.47 7.90
N GLU A 34 -15.66 39.41 7.36
CA GLU A 34 -14.42 39.88 7.96
C GLU A 34 -14.74 40.61 9.27
N GLY A 35 -14.34 40.02 10.40
CA GLY A 35 -14.54 40.61 11.72
C GLY A 35 -13.71 39.92 12.80
N ALA A 36 -12.38 40.01 12.69
CA ALA A 36 -11.48 39.67 13.80
C ALA A 36 -10.95 40.97 14.45
N PRO A 37 -10.96 41.07 15.80
CA PRO A 37 -10.42 42.23 16.51
C PRO A 37 -8.89 42.24 16.49
N SER A 38 -8.32 43.43 16.29
CA SER A 38 -6.90 43.73 16.42
C SER A 38 -6.43 43.53 17.86
N HIS A 39 -5.52 42.57 18.07
CA HIS A 39 -4.71 42.47 19.28
C HIS A 39 -3.46 43.33 19.10
N GLU A 40 -3.46 44.53 19.70
CA GLU A 40 -2.25 45.29 19.97
C GLU A 40 -1.79 45.01 21.41
N ASP A 41 -0.47 44.87 21.55
CA ASP A 41 0.38 45.03 22.74
C ASP A 41 0.34 43.98 23.87
N VAL A 42 1.14 42.92 23.71
CA VAL A 42 1.91 42.33 24.82
C VAL A 42 3.35 42.05 24.33
N VAL A 43 4.30 42.90 24.74
CA VAL A 43 5.74 42.63 24.61
C VAL A 43 6.17 41.89 25.87
N GLU A 44 6.33 40.56 25.79
CA GLU A 44 7.06 39.78 26.80
C GLU A 44 8.53 39.67 26.41
N GLU A 45 9.42 40.01 27.35
CA GLU A 45 10.87 39.88 27.21
C GLU A 45 11.27 38.40 27.11
N ALA A 46 12.09 38.07 26.11
CA ALA A 46 12.63 36.74 25.92
C ALA A 46 13.63 36.36 27.04
N PRO A 47 13.50 35.17 27.66
CA PRO A 47 14.48 34.70 28.63
C PRO A 47 15.79 34.30 27.94
N SER A 48 16.92 34.66 28.57
CA SER A 48 18.26 34.33 28.12
C SER A 48 18.46 32.81 28.05
N LEU A 49 18.84 32.29 26.87
CA LEU A 49 19.24 30.91 26.68
C LEU A 49 20.55 30.61 27.42
N HIS A 50 20.50 29.68 28.37
CA HIS A 50 21.69 29.05 28.93
C HIS A 50 22.26 28.02 27.93
N PRO A 51 23.58 27.80 27.90
CA PRO A 51 24.20 26.83 26.99
C PRO A 51 23.70 25.41 27.29
N PHE A 52 23.21 24.75 26.24
CA PHE A 52 22.74 23.37 26.25
C PHE A 52 23.95 22.44 26.10
N GLU A 53 24.35 21.74 27.16
CA GLU A 53 25.32 20.64 27.08
C GLU A 53 24.59 19.37 26.62
N ALA A 54 24.69 19.06 25.32
CA ALA A 54 24.22 17.78 24.78
C ALA A 54 25.27 16.69 25.02
N HIS A 55 24.98 15.75 25.93
CA HIS A 55 25.73 14.52 26.05
C HIS A 55 25.20 13.49 25.04
N CYS A 56 25.87 13.36 23.88
CA CYS A 56 25.66 12.20 23.01
C CYS A 56 26.36 10.99 23.61
N ALA A 57 25.60 9.95 23.95
CA ALA A 57 26.16 8.65 24.29
C ALA A 57 26.81 8.03 23.04
N ALA A 58 28.00 7.44 23.20
CA ALA A 58 28.69 6.76 22.11
C ALA A 58 27.89 5.53 21.64
N ILE A 59 27.64 5.45 20.33
CA ILE A 59 26.97 4.31 19.69
C ILE A 59 28.06 3.32 19.23
N PRO A 60 28.00 2.03 19.61
CA PRO A 60 28.93 1.02 19.10
C PRO A 60 28.91 0.96 17.56
N GLY A 61 30.09 0.88 16.94
CA GLY A 61 30.24 0.89 15.47
C GLY A 61 30.44 2.28 14.84
N TRP A 62 30.28 3.35 15.61
CA TRP A 62 30.50 4.72 15.16
C TRP A 62 31.72 5.29 15.87
N HIS A 63 32.84 5.44 15.17
CA HIS A 63 34.03 6.08 15.73
C HIS A 63 33.84 7.61 15.83
N GLU A 64 34.57 8.24 16.77
CA GLU A 64 34.36 9.58 17.30
C GLU A 64 33.94 10.65 16.28
N ALA A 65 32.78 11.27 16.49
CA ALA A 65 32.43 12.51 15.81
C ALA A 65 33.38 13.63 16.29
N SER A 66 34.28 14.09 15.41
CA SER A 66 35.12 15.25 15.71
C SER A 66 34.31 16.54 15.55
N VAL A 67 34.12 17.28 16.65
CA VAL A 67 33.50 18.60 16.60
C VAL A 67 34.46 19.58 15.92
N GLY A 68 34.12 20.00 14.71
CA GLY A 68 34.82 21.05 13.97
C GLY A 68 34.77 22.40 14.70
N ARG A 69 35.78 23.23 14.44
CA ARG A 69 36.00 24.52 15.13
C ARG A 69 34.83 25.47 14.91
N VAL A 70 34.38 26.11 15.99
CA VAL A 70 33.34 27.15 16.00
C VAL A 70 33.94 28.45 15.46
N ASP A 71 33.49 28.90 14.30
CA ASP A 71 33.61 30.30 13.86
C ASP A 71 32.22 30.96 13.92
N ASP A 72 32.20 32.30 14.07
CA ASP A 72 31.07 33.17 14.50
C ASP A 72 29.78 33.18 13.62
N GLY A 73 29.46 32.09 12.90
CA GLY A 73 28.32 31.99 11.99
C GLY A 73 27.44 30.74 12.11
N GLY A 74 27.75 29.78 12.98
CA GLY A 74 26.94 28.58 13.18
C GLY A 74 27.77 27.33 13.47
N VAL A 75 27.21 26.41 14.26
CA VAL A 75 27.83 25.11 14.55
C VAL A 75 27.49 24.16 13.41
N THR A 76 28.48 23.82 12.58
CA THR A 76 28.37 22.69 11.64
C THR A 76 29.00 21.47 12.29
N LEU A 77 28.18 20.50 12.70
CA LEU A 77 28.66 19.21 13.17
C LEU A 77 29.01 18.36 11.94
N ALA A 78 30.28 18.32 11.54
CA ALA A 78 30.75 17.38 10.53
C ALA A 78 30.94 16.01 11.20
N VAL A 79 29.97 15.12 11.03
CA VAL A 79 30.16 13.70 11.35
C VAL A 79 30.80 13.08 10.12
N GLU A 80 32.13 12.97 10.12
CA GLU A 80 32.83 12.17 9.13
C GLU A 80 32.52 10.70 9.39
N LEU A 81 31.79 10.07 8.48
CA LEU A 81 31.61 8.62 8.47
C LEU A 81 32.87 8.02 7.86
N GLU A 82 33.84 7.66 8.70
CA GLU A 82 34.96 6.82 8.28
C GLU A 82 34.41 5.54 7.63
N GLY A 83 34.52 5.44 6.30
CA GLY A 83 34.07 4.28 5.51
C GLY A 83 33.08 4.58 4.39
N LEU A 84 32.44 5.76 4.34
CA LEU A 84 31.52 6.10 3.24
C LEU A 84 32.15 6.99 2.16
N GLU A 85 33.23 7.69 2.45
CA GLU A 85 33.84 8.65 1.50
C GLU A 85 35.08 8.09 0.76
N GLY A 86 35.52 6.87 1.06
CA GLY A 86 36.83 6.37 0.62
C GLY A 86 36.86 5.47 -0.61
N GLU A 87 35.79 4.73 -0.88
CA GLU A 87 35.70 3.85 -2.05
C GLU A 87 34.43 4.21 -2.79
N GLY A 88 34.57 4.62 -4.06
CA GLY A 88 33.41 4.93 -4.88
C GLY A 88 32.50 3.70 -4.92
N PHE A 89 31.41 3.73 -4.15
CA PHE A 89 30.28 2.84 -4.35
C PHE A 89 29.74 3.17 -5.74
N GLY A 90 30.28 2.49 -6.76
CA GLY A 90 29.64 2.47 -8.06
C GLY A 90 28.23 1.96 -7.83
N VAL A 91 27.24 2.59 -8.44
CA VAL A 91 25.83 2.20 -8.36
C VAL A 91 25.64 0.93 -9.21
N GLY A 92 26.36 -0.14 -8.87
CA GLY A 92 26.12 -1.45 -9.44
C GLY A 92 24.73 -1.96 -9.06
N PRO A 93 24.33 -3.13 -9.56
CA PRO A 93 23.09 -3.76 -9.12
C PRO A 93 23.09 -3.94 -7.60
N ALA A 94 21.92 -3.80 -6.97
CA ALA A 94 21.75 -4.02 -5.55
C ALA A 94 22.26 -5.41 -5.12
N THR A 95 23.06 -5.48 -4.06
CA THR A 95 23.48 -6.77 -3.48
C THR A 95 22.42 -7.24 -2.49
N LEU A 96 21.48 -8.05 -2.96
CA LEU A 96 20.36 -8.56 -2.16
C LEU A 96 20.67 -9.93 -1.58
N GLU A 97 20.19 -10.14 -0.36
CA GLU A 97 20.06 -11.48 0.21
C GLU A 97 18.58 -11.78 0.49
N PRO A 98 17.95 -12.67 -0.29
CA PRO A 98 16.55 -13.01 -0.07
C PRO A 98 16.39 -13.77 1.24
N LEU A 99 15.46 -13.31 2.08
CA LEU A 99 15.09 -13.95 3.33
C LEU A 99 13.89 -14.88 3.15
N ARG A 100 12.92 -14.46 2.32
CA ARG A 100 11.66 -15.18 2.12
C ARG A 100 11.02 -14.83 0.77
N ASP A 101 10.42 -15.83 0.11
CA ASP A 101 9.62 -15.67 -1.12
C ASP A 101 8.15 -16.07 -0.84
N PRO A 102 7.34 -15.13 -0.32
CA PRO A 102 5.91 -15.29 -0.09
C PRO A 102 5.06 -15.17 -1.36
N ALA A 103 5.56 -14.69 -2.51
CA ALA A 103 4.75 -14.56 -3.73
C ALA A 103 4.14 -15.90 -4.17
N GLY A 104 4.86 -17.01 -3.93
CA GLY A 104 4.36 -18.37 -4.17
C GLY A 104 3.14 -18.77 -3.31
N VAL A 105 2.77 -17.98 -2.29
CA VAL A 105 1.57 -18.21 -1.47
C VAL A 105 0.31 -18.00 -2.31
N GLN A 106 0.29 -17.04 -3.23
CA GLN A 106 -0.89 -16.67 -4.00
C GLN A 106 -1.04 -17.43 -5.32
N ASP A 107 0.05 -18.02 -5.82
CA ASP A 107 -0.07 -18.96 -6.93
C ASP A 107 -0.89 -20.15 -6.43
N GLN A 108 -1.95 -20.53 -7.17
CA GLN A 108 -2.68 -21.78 -6.88
C GLN A 108 -1.76 -23.01 -6.94
N GLY A 109 -0.51 -22.82 -7.36
CA GLY A 109 0.64 -23.57 -6.90
C GLY A 109 0.69 -24.96 -7.50
N ALA A 110 1.80 -25.64 -7.27
CA ALA A 110 1.87 -27.03 -7.66
C ALA A 110 0.84 -27.83 -6.81
N PRO A 111 0.31 -28.96 -7.33
CA PRO A 111 -0.56 -29.84 -6.53
C PRO A 111 0.03 -30.25 -5.18
N ALA A 112 1.36 -30.24 -5.04
CA ALA A 112 2.06 -30.50 -3.78
C ALA A 112 1.82 -29.41 -2.73
N ASP A 113 1.84 -28.13 -3.12
CA ASP A 113 1.66 -26.99 -2.21
C ASP A 113 0.23 -26.98 -1.66
N ARG A 114 -0.76 -27.27 -2.51
CA ARG A 114 -2.16 -27.43 -2.09
C ARG A 114 -2.35 -28.59 -1.11
N ALA A 115 -1.64 -29.69 -1.31
CA ALA A 115 -1.70 -30.84 -0.40
C ALA A 115 -1.06 -30.52 0.96
N ALA A 116 0.06 -29.79 0.97
CA ALA A 116 0.70 -29.32 2.19
C ALA A 116 -0.22 -28.34 2.95
N ALA A 117 -0.79 -27.35 2.26
CA ALA A 117 -1.74 -26.42 2.86
C ALA A 117 -2.97 -27.12 3.45
N GLN A 118 -3.50 -28.14 2.76
CA GLN A 118 -4.61 -28.95 3.27
C GLN A 118 -4.23 -29.74 4.53
N ALA A 119 -3.02 -30.31 4.58
CA ALA A 119 -2.52 -31.00 5.76
C ALA A 119 -2.37 -30.04 6.96
N ASP A 120 -1.85 -28.83 6.73
CA ASP A 120 -1.74 -27.79 7.77
C ASP A 120 -3.13 -27.40 8.32
N VAL A 121 -4.13 -27.29 7.45
CA VAL A 121 -5.52 -26.98 7.84
C VAL A 121 -6.11 -28.06 8.76
N GLU A 122 -5.81 -29.33 8.46
CA GLU A 122 -6.25 -30.48 9.26
C GLU A 122 -5.53 -30.53 10.61
N GLU A 123 -4.23 -30.31 10.62
CA GLU A 123 -3.42 -30.27 11.86
C GLU A 123 -3.91 -29.19 12.82
N ARG A 124 -4.29 -28.01 12.30
CA ARG A 124 -4.73 -26.85 13.10
C ARG A 124 -6.22 -26.87 13.43
N GLU A 125 -7.01 -27.82 12.93
CA GLU A 125 -8.47 -27.79 13.03
C GLU A 125 -8.96 -27.73 14.49
N ALA A 126 -8.35 -28.50 15.40
CA ALA A 126 -8.74 -28.53 16.80
C ALA A 126 -8.53 -27.17 17.50
N ALA A 127 -7.37 -26.54 17.26
CA ALA A 127 -7.08 -25.21 17.82
C ALA A 127 -8.00 -24.14 17.21
N ALA A 128 -8.21 -24.19 15.89
CA ALA A 128 -9.13 -23.28 15.21
C ALA A 128 -10.55 -23.42 15.74
N ARG A 129 -11.03 -24.64 16.05
CA ARG A 129 -12.34 -24.86 16.65
C ARG A 129 -12.49 -24.13 17.99
N VAL A 130 -11.50 -24.25 18.87
CA VAL A 130 -11.49 -23.56 20.18
C VAL A 130 -11.54 -22.04 19.98
N ALA A 131 -10.75 -21.50 19.05
CA ALA A 131 -10.76 -20.07 18.76
C ALA A 131 -12.11 -19.59 18.17
N ILE A 132 -12.73 -20.37 17.27
CA ILE A 132 -14.08 -20.09 16.74
C ILE A 132 -15.14 -20.07 17.86
N ASP A 133 -15.02 -20.97 18.83
CA ASP A 133 -15.95 -21.05 19.96
C ASP A 133 -15.79 -19.86 20.92
N ALA A 134 -14.62 -19.24 20.95
CA ALA A 134 -14.35 -18.01 21.70
C ALA A 134 -14.91 -16.74 21.03
N LEU A 135 -15.17 -16.76 19.71
CA LEU A 135 -15.78 -15.63 19.01
C LEU A 135 -17.20 -15.34 19.49
N ARG A 136 -17.60 -14.07 19.42
CA ARG A 136 -19.00 -13.65 19.62
C ARG A 136 -19.92 -14.34 18.60
N PRO A 137 -21.22 -14.54 18.90
CA PRO A 137 -22.13 -15.25 18.00
C PRO A 137 -22.21 -14.68 16.59
N ASP A 138 -22.20 -13.36 16.44
CA ASP A 138 -22.24 -12.68 15.14
C ASP A 138 -20.91 -12.82 14.38
N GLN A 139 -19.77 -12.69 15.07
CA GLN A 139 -18.44 -12.95 14.50
C GLN A 139 -18.31 -14.40 14.05
N ARG A 140 -18.78 -15.36 14.84
CA ARG A 140 -18.78 -16.78 14.48
C ARG A 140 -19.57 -17.04 13.20
N ALA A 141 -20.72 -16.40 13.03
CA ALA A 141 -21.51 -16.50 11.81
C ALA A 141 -20.77 -15.94 10.58
N ARG A 142 -20.13 -14.76 10.72
CA ARG A 142 -19.30 -14.16 9.66
C ARG A 142 -18.14 -15.06 9.27
N HIS A 143 -17.39 -15.56 10.27
CA HIS A 143 -16.30 -16.50 10.07
C HIS A 143 -16.77 -17.80 9.37
N GLY A 144 -17.94 -18.33 9.76
CA GLY A 144 -18.57 -19.46 9.08
C GLY A 144 -18.83 -19.21 7.59
N GLY A 145 -19.24 -17.99 7.23
CA GLY A 145 -19.36 -17.56 5.84
C GLY A 145 -18.03 -17.57 5.08
N LEU A 146 -16.95 -17.10 5.72
CA LEU A 146 -15.61 -17.11 5.13
C LEU A 146 -15.07 -18.53 4.89
N LEU A 147 -15.35 -19.47 5.81
CA LEU A 147 -15.02 -20.89 5.62
C LEU A 147 -15.72 -21.49 4.39
N ILE A 148 -16.94 -21.03 4.08
CA ILE A 148 -17.68 -21.47 2.90
C ILE A 148 -17.07 -20.88 1.62
N ALA A 149 -16.73 -19.58 1.64
CA ALA A 149 -16.13 -18.89 0.50
C ALA A 149 -14.75 -19.47 0.12
N THR A 150 -13.93 -19.82 1.12
CA THR A 150 -12.58 -20.36 0.93
C THR A 150 -12.54 -21.89 0.77
N ARG A 151 -13.68 -22.60 0.73
CA ARG A 151 -13.70 -24.07 0.80
C ARG A 151 -12.91 -24.79 -0.31
N LYS A 152 -12.73 -24.14 -1.46
CA LYS A 152 -12.02 -24.69 -2.64
C LYS A 152 -10.52 -24.39 -2.61
N ASP A 153 -10.07 -23.54 -1.70
CA ASP A 153 -8.72 -23.05 -1.58
C ASP A 153 -8.14 -23.41 -0.20
N PRO A 154 -7.38 -24.51 -0.10
CA PRO A 154 -6.74 -24.91 1.15
C PRO A 154 -5.78 -23.86 1.69
N GLN A 155 -5.12 -23.08 0.83
CA GLN A 155 -4.16 -22.07 1.22
C GLN A 155 -4.87 -20.90 1.90
N ALA A 156 -5.95 -20.38 1.28
CA ALA A 156 -6.78 -19.36 1.92
C ALA A 156 -7.40 -19.84 3.23
N ARG A 157 -7.80 -21.12 3.33
CA ARG A 157 -8.28 -21.69 4.60
C ARG A 157 -7.19 -21.74 5.68
N ARG A 158 -5.95 -22.08 5.30
CA ARG A 158 -4.80 -22.07 6.20
C ARG A 158 -4.54 -20.66 6.72
N SER A 159 -4.56 -19.68 5.84
CA SER A 159 -4.41 -18.25 6.18
C SER A 159 -5.55 -17.73 7.07
N LEU A 160 -6.80 -18.11 6.79
CA LEU A 160 -7.94 -17.76 7.65
C LEU A 160 -7.77 -18.33 9.08
N GLN A 161 -7.32 -19.59 9.21
CA GLN A 161 -7.02 -20.17 10.52
C GLN A 161 -5.86 -19.46 11.21
N SER A 162 -4.82 -19.10 10.47
CA SER A 162 -3.66 -18.37 11.00
C SER A 162 -4.07 -16.99 11.55
N LEU A 163 -4.85 -16.20 10.79
CA LEU A 163 -5.43 -14.94 11.24
C LEU A 163 -6.27 -15.11 12.52
N LEU A 164 -7.14 -16.12 12.54
CA LEU A 164 -7.97 -16.42 13.71
C LEU A 164 -7.10 -16.76 14.94
N LEU A 165 -6.11 -17.64 14.78
CA LEU A 165 -5.28 -18.13 15.88
C LEU A 165 -4.33 -17.05 16.44
N ARG A 166 -3.97 -16.05 15.62
CA ARG A 166 -3.20 -14.87 16.04
C ARG A 166 -4.06 -13.76 16.66
N GLY A 167 -5.38 -13.98 16.78
CA GLY A 167 -6.29 -13.00 17.38
C GLY A 167 -6.65 -11.83 16.46
N ALA A 168 -6.45 -11.95 15.14
CA ALA A 168 -6.72 -10.85 14.18
C ALA A 168 -8.20 -10.38 14.17
N PHE A 169 -9.11 -11.19 14.71
CA PHE A 169 -10.55 -10.87 14.80
C PHE A 169 -10.99 -10.42 16.20
N GLU A 170 -10.04 -10.15 17.11
CA GLU A 170 -10.31 -9.64 18.45
C GLU A 170 -10.48 -8.11 18.47
N GLY A 171 -11.25 -7.61 19.44
CA GLY A 171 -11.50 -6.18 19.60
C GLY A 171 -12.33 -5.53 18.50
N GLU A 172 -12.36 -4.21 18.49
CA GLU A 172 -13.16 -3.42 17.54
C GLU A 172 -12.60 -3.47 16.12
N GLN A 173 -11.28 -3.36 15.97
CA GLN A 173 -10.62 -3.44 14.66
C GLN A 173 -10.76 -4.85 14.06
N GLY A 174 -10.61 -5.90 14.86
CA GLY A 174 -10.82 -7.26 14.40
C GLY A 174 -12.28 -7.55 13.98
N ASP A 175 -13.26 -6.95 14.66
CA ASP A 175 -14.66 -7.02 14.22
C ASP A 175 -14.91 -6.26 12.91
N ARG A 176 -14.30 -5.08 12.74
CA ARG A 176 -14.36 -4.32 11.48
C ARG A 176 -13.77 -5.14 10.34
N LEU A 177 -12.58 -5.73 10.53
CA LEU A 177 -11.92 -6.58 9.55
C LEU A 177 -12.80 -7.77 9.15
N LEU A 178 -13.29 -8.53 10.13
CA LEU A 178 -14.13 -9.71 9.88
C LEU A 178 -15.44 -9.34 9.17
N ARG A 179 -16.00 -8.18 9.48
CA ARG A 179 -17.18 -7.64 8.78
C ARG A 179 -16.87 -7.30 7.33
N GLU A 180 -15.78 -6.59 7.04
CA GLU A 180 -15.44 -6.23 5.65
C GLU A 180 -15.10 -7.46 4.80
N LEU A 181 -14.38 -8.44 5.35
CA LEU A 181 -14.16 -9.73 4.68
C LEU A 181 -15.47 -10.46 4.39
N TYR A 182 -16.39 -10.50 5.36
CA TYR A 182 -17.69 -11.15 5.16
C TYR A 182 -18.53 -10.43 4.09
N ARG A 183 -18.45 -9.10 4.01
CA ARG A 183 -19.11 -8.33 2.95
C ARG A 183 -18.52 -8.64 1.59
N ALA A 184 -17.19 -8.73 1.46
CA ALA A 184 -16.54 -9.17 0.23
C ALA A 184 -17.00 -10.56 -0.22
N ALA A 185 -17.28 -11.46 0.73
CA ALA A 185 -17.80 -12.80 0.46
C ALA A 185 -19.30 -12.88 0.13
N THR A 186 -20.09 -11.84 0.38
CA THR A 186 -21.56 -11.93 0.29
C THR A 186 -22.23 -10.90 -0.60
N GLU A 187 -21.63 -9.72 -0.77
CA GLU A 187 -22.18 -8.65 -1.59
C GLU A 187 -21.98 -8.92 -3.10
N PRO A 188 -22.83 -8.34 -3.97
CA PRO A 188 -22.62 -8.37 -5.42
C PRO A 188 -21.25 -7.80 -5.79
N VAL A 189 -20.58 -8.48 -6.73
CA VAL A 189 -19.32 -8.01 -7.34
C VAL A 189 -19.58 -7.66 -8.80
N GLY A 190 -18.67 -6.88 -9.39
CA GLY A 190 -18.70 -6.52 -10.81
C GLY A 190 -18.73 -7.75 -11.72
N GLU A 191 -19.15 -7.54 -12.97
CA GLU A 191 -19.12 -8.59 -13.98
C GLU A 191 -17.67 -9.12 -14.11
N HIS A 192 -17.54 -10.42 -14.39
CA HIS A 192 -16.25 -11.10 -14.56
C HIS A 192 -15.33 -11.19 -13.34
N ILE A 193 -15.73 -10.69 -12.16
CA ILE A 193 -14.98 -10.87 -10.91
C ILE A 193 -15.36 -12.22 -10.27
N ASP A 194 -14.38 -13.10 -10.11
CA ASP A 194 -14.55 -14.32 -9.31
C ASP A 194 -14.47 -13.98 -7.82
N ARG A 195 -15.63 -13.99 -7.15
CA ARG A 195 -15.73 -13.70 -5.72
C ARG A 195 -14.96 -14.69 -4.86
N ASP A 196 -14.97 -15.98 -5.18
CA ASP A 196 -14.29 -17.00 -4.37
C ASP A 196 -12.77 -16.73 -4.42
N ALA A 197 -12.24 -16.38 -5.60
CA ALA A 197 -10.84 -15.99 -5.77
C ALA A 197 -10.52 -14.68 -5.04
N LEU A 198 -11.33 -13.63 -5.21
CA LEU A 198 -11.13 -12.34 -4.55
C LEU A 198 -11.01 -12.47 -3.02
N VAL A 199 -11.91 -13.24 -2.40
CA VAL A 199 -11.89 -13.46 -0.95
C VAL A 199 -10.70 -14.30 -0.53
N SER A 200 -10.31 -15.28 -1.34
CA SER A 200 -9.14 -16.13 -1.06
C SER A 200 -7.85 -15.32 -1.11
N ASP A 201 -7.68 -14.46 -2.11
CA ASP A 201 -6.53 -13.57 -2.26
C ASP A 201 -6.45 -12.59 -1.07
N LEU A 202 -7.55 -11.90 -0.73
CA LEU A 202 -7.60 -10.99 0.42
C LEU A 202 -7.18 -11.65 1.72
N ILE A 203 -7.67 -12.87 2.00
CA ILE A 203 -7.33 -13.58 3.24
C ILE A 203 -5.84 -13.96 3.29
N GLN A 204 -5.26 -14.33 2.16
CA GLN A 204 -3.84 -14.67 2.07
C GLN A 204 -2.95 -13.44 2.23
N GLU A 205 -3.31 -12.32 1.60
CA GLU A 205 -2.58 -11.04 1.71
C GLU A 205 -2.64 -10.46 3.12
N LEU A 206 -3.76 -10.61 3.82
CA LEU A 206 -3.86 -10.18 5.21
C LEU A 206 -3.07 -11.06 6.17
N ASP A 207 -2.98 -12.36 5.87
CA ASP A 207 -2.18 -13.30 6.66
C ASP A 207 -0.69 -13.02 6.48
N ASP A 208 -0.30 -12.67 5.25
CA ASP A 208 1.07 -12.35 4.86
C ASP A 208 1.12 -11.18 3.85
N PRO A 209 1.20 -9.93 4.32
CA PRO A 209 1.24 -8.74 3.44
C PRO A 209 2.42 -8.75 2.47
N THR A 210 3.50 -9.46 2.81
CA THR A 210 4.68 -9.59 1.95
C THR A 210 4.41 -10.41 0.69
N ALA A 211 3.31 -11.17 0.64
CA ALA A 211 2.87 -11.88 -0.57
C ALA A 211 2.29 -10.95 -1.64
N ILE A 212 1.97 -9.69 -1.30
CA ILE A 212 1.47 -8.71 -2.28
C ILE A 212 2.60 -8.35 -3.24
N SER A 213 2.39 -8.62 -4.54
CA SER A 213 3.41 -8.46 -5.57
C SER A 213 2.95 -7.54 -6.71
N GLN A 214 3.86 -6.70 -7.20
CA GLN A 214 3.67 -5.94 -8.44
C GLN A 214 3.72 -6.86 -9.67
N GLY A 215 4.19 -8.10 -9.50
CA GLY A 215 4.43 -9.04 -10.58
C GLY A 215 5.40 -8.46 -11.62
N ARG A 216 5.07 -8.59 -12.90
CA ARG A 216 5.89 -8.09 -14.01
C ARG A 216 5.60 -6.65 -14.42
N LYS A 217 5.05 -5.84 -13.52
CA LYS A 217 4.52 -4.51 -13.83
C LYS A 217 5.24 -3.46 -13.02
N SER A 218 5.40 -2.27 -13.54
CA SER A 218 6.19 -1.19 -12.96
C SER A 218 5.38 -0.43 -11.91
N THR A 219 4.80 -1.15 -10.95
CA THR A 219 3.86 -0.60 -9.94
C THR A 219 4.40 -0.71 -8.52
N CYS A 220 5.72 -0.65 -8.34
CA CYS A 220 6.38 -0.84 -7.04
C CYS A 220 5.82 0.09 -5.96
N GLY A 221 5.67 1.39 -6.24
CA GLY A 221 5.11 2.38 -5.32
C GLY A 221 3.74 1.97 -4.78
N VAL A 222 2.73 1.85 -5.64
CA VAL A 222 1.37 1.49 -5.22
C VAL A 222 1.27 0.10 -4.60
N THR A 223 2.18 -0.83 -4.97
CA THR A 223 2.26 -2.16 -4.35
C THR A 223 2.77 -2.06 -2.92
N SER A 224 3.81 -1.26 -2.66
CA SER A 224 4.27 -0.97 -1.30
C SER A 224 3.20 -0.29 -0.47
N ALA A 225 2.40 0.63 -1.04
CA ALA A 225 1.25 1.22 -0.35
C ALA A 225 0.20 0.15 0.02
N ALA A 226 -0.09 -0.77 -0.88
CA ALA A 226 -1.02 -1.89 -0.62
C ALA A 226 -0.51 -2.82 0.50
N MET A 227 0.78 -3.15 0.50
CA MET A 227 1.43 -3.92 1.58
C MET A 227 1.30 -3.20 2.92
N TYR A 228 1.59 -1.89 2.96
CA TYR A 228 1.48 -1.08 4.18
C TYR A 228 0.04 -1.09 4.70
N MET A 229 -0.95 -0.91 3.82
CA MET A 229 -2.37 -0.93 4.18
C MET A 229 -2.82 -2.29 4.72
N ALA A 230 -2.40 -3.40 4.10
CA ALA A 230 -2.73 -4.74 4.56
C ALA A 230 -2.16 -5.02 5.97
N GLU A 231 -0.98 -4.51 6.27
CA GLU A 231 -0.32 -4.66 7.57
C GLU A 231 -0.93 -3.75 8.66
N HIS A 232 -1.10 -2.45 8.38
CA HIS A 232 -1.42 -1.44 9.40
C HIS A 232 -2.91 -1.11 9.48
N GLN A 233 -3.62 -1.18 8.37
CA GLN A 233 -5.04 -0.85 8.28
C GLN A 233 -5.83 -1.96 7.54
N PRO A 234 -5.75 -3.23 8.01
CA PRO A 234 -6.25 -4.39 7.26
C PRO A 234 -7.73 -4.30 6.89
N ALA A 235 -8.56 -3.74 7.78
CA ALA A 235 -9.98 -3.57 7.49
C ALA A 235 -10.24 -2.53 6.40
N GLU A 236 -9.40 -1.51 6.31
CA GLU A 236 -9.49 -0.47 5.30
C GLU A 236 -8.99 -0.95 3.94
N TYR A 237 -7.90 -1.72 3.93
CA TYR A 237 -7.43 -2.44 2.75
C TYR A 237 -8.55 -3.29 2.12
N VAL A 238 -9.22 -4.13 2.92
CA VAL A 238 -10.35 -4.95 2.45
C VAL A 238 -11.51 -4.09 1.95
N ARG A 239 -11.82 -2.99 2.63
CA ARG A 239 -12.90 -2.08 2.24
C ARG A 239 -12.64 -1.48 0.86
N ILE A 240 -11.42 -1.01 0.60
CA ILE A 240 -11.01 -0.41 -0.67
C ILE A 240 -11.10 -1.46 -1.78
N VAL A 241 -10.47 -2.62 -1.61
CA VAL A 241 -10.49 -3.69 -2.62
C VAL A 241 -11.93 -4.17 -2.89
N ARG A 242 -12.76 -4.34 -1.85
CA ARG A 242 -14.18 -4.68 -2.01
C ARG A 242 -14.95 -3.60 -2.79
N GLY A 243 -14.69 -2.33 -2.52
CA GLY A 243 -15.31 -1.21 -3.23
C GLY A 243 -14.95 -1.21 -4.71
N LEU A 244 -13.67 -1.41 -5.04
CA LEU A 244 -13.22 -1.60 -6.42
C LEU A 244 -13.80 -2.87 -7.06
N ALA A 245 -14.03 -3.92 -6.29
CA ALA A 245 -14.66 -5.15 -6.77
C ALA A 245 -16.20 -5.07 -6.89
N SER A 246 -16.82 -3.99 -6.40
CA SER A 246 -18.28 -3.82 -6.45
C SER A 246 -18.82 -3.71 -7.88
N VAL A 247 -20.14 -3.64 -8.01
CA VAL A 247 -20.81 -3.44 -9.31
C VAL A 247 -20.44 -2.06 -9.87
N GLU A 248 -20.43 -1.05 -9.01
CA GLU A 248 -20.07 0.33 -9.35
C GLU A 248 -18.56 0.46 -9.61
N GLY A 249 -17.74 -0.33 -8.91
CA GLY A 249 -16.28 -0.29 -9.05
C GLY A 249 -15.65 0.97 -8.46
N GLU A 250 -16.29 1.62 -7.48
CA GLU A 250 -15.83 2.86 -6.87
C GLU A 250 -15.74 2.74 -5.35
N VAL A 251 -14.86 3.52 -4.74
CA VAL A 251 -14.73 3.61 -3.29
C VAL A 251 -14.26 5.00 -2.86
N THR A 252 -14.88 5.56 -1.83
CA THR A 252 -14.42 6.80 -1.21
C THR A 252 -13.22 6.51 -0.30
N LEU A 253 -12.12 7.24 -0.47
CA LEU A 253 -10.90 7.18 0.34
C LEU A 253 -11.04 7.96 1.66
N ALA A 254 -10.05 7.86 2.54
CA ALA A 254 -10.11 8.46 3.87
C ALA A 254 -10.13 10.00 3.81
N ASN A 255 -9.48 10.59 2.80
CA ASN A 255 -9.52 12.03 2.53
C ASN A 255 -10.82 12.51 1.85
N GLY A 256 -11.75 11.59 1.52
CA GLY A 256 -13.02 11.91 0.85
C GLY A 256 -12.98 11.81 -0.68
N ASP A 257 -11.81 11.58 -1.28
CA ASP A 257 -11.71 11.39 -2.74
C ASP A 257 -12.33 10.08 -3.19
N THR A 258 -12.59 9.97 -4.50
CA THR A 258 -13.10 8.73 -5.10
C THR A 258 -12.00 8.01 -5.84
N LEU A 259 -11.75 6.77 -5.46
CA LEU A 259 -10.94 5.82 -6.20
C LEU A 259 -11.86 4.94 -7.06
N ALA A 260 -11.57 4.86 -8.36
CA ALA A 260 -12.35 4.09 -9.31
C ALA A 260 -11.52 2.95 -9.91
N ARG A 261 -12.16 1.80 -10.15
CA ARG A 261 -11.59 0.67 -10.86
C ARG A 261 -11.27 1.09 -12.30
N ASP A 262 -10.03 0.94 -12.70
CA ASP A 262 -9.59 1.19 -14.08
C ASP A 262 -10.43 0.37 -15.08
N TYR A 263 -10.88 0.97 -16.18
CA TYR A 263 -11.78 0.31 -17.13
C TYR A 263 -11.06 -0.75 -18.00
N LEU A 264 -9.73 -0.76 -18.04
CA LEU A 264 -8.93 -1.75 -18.77
C LEU A 264 -8.53 -2.95 -17.90
N TRP A 265 -8.96 -3.01 -16.63
CA TRP A 265 -8.65 -4.11 -15.71
C TRP A 265 -8.98 -5.51 -16.27
N GLU A 266 -10.08 -5.62 -17.03
CA GLU A 266 -10.53 -6.88 -17.65
C GLU A 266 -9.57 -7.39 -18.71
N ARG A 267 -8.80 -6.52 -19.37
CA ARG A 267 -7.85 -6.94 -20.40
C ARG A 267 -6.69 -7.73 -19.80
N GLU A 268 -6.35 -7.49 -18.54
CA GLU A 268 -5.42 -8.38 -17.83
C GLU A 268 -6.04 -9.76 -17.54
N LEU A 269 -7.37 -9.91 -17.52
CA LEU A 269 -8.00 -11.22 -17.23
C LEU A 269 -7.75 -12.20 -18.38
N GLY A 270 -7.56 -11.70 -19.59
CA GLY A 270 -7.26 -12.49 -20.79
C GLY A 270 -5.77 -12.70 -21.07
N HIS A 271 -4.88 -11.96 -20.39
CA HIS A 271 -3.43 -11.96 -20.63
C HIS A 271 -2.67 -12.24 -19.33
N GLY A 272 -2.96 -13.40 -18.71
CA GLY A 272 -2.52 -13.84 -17.38
C GLY A 272 -1.01 -13.97 -17.12
N ASP A 273 -0.20 -13.07 -17.66
CA ASP A 273 1.25 -13.09 -17.57
C ASP A 273 1.82 -12.08 -16.56
N SER A 274 0.98 -11.24 -15.93
CA SER A 274 1.47 -10.29 -14.92
C SER A 274 1.95 -10.99 -13.65
N GLY A 275 1.39 -12.16 -13.33
CA GLY A 275 1.66 -12.87 -12.06
C GLY A 275 0.97 -12.26 -10.84
N ARG A 276 0.11 -11.24 -11.03
CA ARG A 276 -0.61 -10.56 -9.95
C ARG A 276 -1.89 -11.30 -9.55
N ALA A 277 -2.19 -11.31 -8.26
CA ALA A 277 -3.46 -11.78 -7.70
C ALA A 277 -4.65 -10.90 -8.16
N LEU A 278 -5.89 -11.39 -8.02
CA LEU A 278 -7.07 -10.64 -8.48
C LEU A 278 -7.22 -9.29 -7.76
N THR A 279 -6.92 -9.26 -6.47
CA THR A 279 -6.93 -8.05 -5.63
C THR A 279 -5.98 -6.98 -6.16
N GLN A 280 -4.73 -7.37 -6.45
CA GLN A 280 -3.68 -6.49 -7.01
C GLN A 280 -4.03 -5.97 -8.39
N ARG A 281 -4.69 -6.80 -9.21
CA ARG A 281 -5.13 -6.43 -10.57
C ARG A 281 -6.29 -5.43 -10.58
N LEU A 282 -7.05 -5.38 -9.49
CA LEU A 282 -8.06 -4.35 -9.26
C LEU A 282 -7.43 -3.09 -8.66
N LEU A 283 -6.57 -3.26 -7.65
CA LEU A 283 -6.08 -2.18 -6.82
C LEU A 283 -4.96 -1.37 -7.48
N ASN A 284 -3.89 -2.03 -7.96
CA ASN A 284 -2.71 -1.31 -8.43
C ASN A 284 -3.01 -0.34 -9.58
N PRO A 285 -3.77 -0.71 -10.63
CA PRO A 285 -4.09 0.22 -11.71
C PRO A 285 -4.91 1.41 -11.23
N ALA A 286 -5.88 1.18 -10.32
CA ALA A 286 -6.69 2.25 -9.74
C ALA A 286 -5.83 3.24 -8.94
N LEU A 287 -4.89 2.73 -8.13
CA LEU A 287 -3.98 3.58 -7.36
C LEU A 287 -2.99 4.33 -8.25
N MET A 288 -2.50 3.70 -9.33
CA MET A 288 -1.65 4.38 -10.32
C MET A 288 -2.39 5.54 -10.95
N GLU A 289 -3.63 5.31 -11.43
CA GLU A 289 -4.45 6.36 -12.04
C GLU A 289 -4.76 7.49 -11.07
N TYR A 290 -5.09 7.15 -9.82
CA TYR A 290 -5.35 8.14 -8.78
C TYR A 290 -4.13 9.00 -8.47
N ALA A 291 -2.95 8.38 -8.30
CA ALA A 291 -1.76 9.07 -7.82
C ALA A 291 -0.98 9.79 -8.94
N ASN A 292 -1.11 9.36 -10.20
CA ASN A 292 -0.45 9.99 -11.34
C ASN A 292 -1.03 11.37 -11.73
N GLY A 293 -2.15 11.77 -11.12
CA GLY A 293 -2.73 13.10 -11.28
C GLY A 293 -3.19 13.38 -12.71
N ALA A 294 -2.39 14.12 -13.49
CA ALA A 294 -2.72 14.49 -14.87
C ALA A 294 -2.25 13.47 -15.92
N GLN A 295 -1.51 12.43 -15.52
CA GLN A 295 -1.08 11.37 -16.42
C GLN A 295 -2.07 10.20 -16.38
N ASP A 296 -2.33 9.60 -17.54
CA ASP A 296 -3.18 8.43 -17.71
C ASP A 296 -2.30 7.17 -17.70
N TYR A 297 -2.56 6.25 -16.79
CA TYR A 297 -1.81 5.00 -16.67
C TYR A 297 -2.43 3.89 -17.53
N ASP A 298 -1.75 3.51 -18.62
CA ASP A 298 -2.15 2.37 -19.43
C ASP A 298 -1.62 1.08 -18.80
N ASN A 299 -2.47 0.44 -18.00
CA ASN A 299 -2.13 -0.81 -17.35
C ASN A 299 -1.80 -1.95 -18.33
N ALA A 300 -2.33 -1.96 -19.55
CA ALA A 300 -2.02 -2.99 -20.53
C ALA A 300 -0.58 -2.83 -21.04
N ARG A 301 -0.14 -1.60 -21.29
CA ARG A 301 1.20 -1.26 -21.76
C ARG A 301 2.24 -1.12 -20.65
N ASP A 302 1.79 -0.96 -19.41
CA ASP A 302 2.63 -0.66 -18.24
C ASP A 302 3.37 0.68 -18.40
N THR A 303 2.66 1.71 -18.87
CA THR A 303 3.23 3.04 -19.19
C THR A 303 2.30 4.15 -18.75
N SER A 304 2.86 5.25 -18.25
CA SER A 304 2.11 6.49 -17.97
C SER A 304 2.26 7.45 -19.15
N THR A 305 1.13 7.99 -19.63
CA THR A 305 1.13 8.96 -20.74
C THR A 305 0.61 10.31 -20.27
N HIS A 306 1.29 11.39 -20.65
CA HIS A 306 0.76 12.73 -20.46
C HIS A 306 -0.11 13.08 -21.67
N LEU A 307 -1.25 13.73 -21.46
CA LEU A 307 -2.20 14.11 -22.51
C LEU A 307 -1.62 14.95 -23.68
N VAL A 308 -0.35 15.36 -23.61
CA VAL A 308 0.29 16.30 -24.56
C VAL A 308 1.73 15.91 -24.96
N LEU A 309 2.39 14.96 -24.28
CA LEU A 309 3.83 14.64 -24.50
C LEU A 309 4.09 13.12 -24.54
N GLU A 310 5.19 12.75 -25.20
CA GLU A 310 5.72 11.37 -25.30
C GLU A 310 6.01 10.76 -23.91
N ASP A 311 6.01 9.41 -23.85
CA ASP A 311 6.14 8.56 -22.64
C ASP A 311 7.04 9.15 -21.55
N LEU A 312 6.47 9.43 -20.36
CA LEU A 312 7.16 10.04 -19.22
C LEU A 312 7.88 9.03 -18.31
N GLY A 313 7.89 7.76 -18.70
CA GLY A 313 8.44 6.66 -17.91
C GLY A 313 7.36 5.72 -17.38
N VAL A 314 7.78 4.84 -16.49
CA VAL A 314 6.95 3.80 -15.88
C VAL A 314 6.98 3.95 -14.37
N GLY A 315 5.86 3.67 -13.72
CA GLY A 315 5.73 3.74 -12.27
C GLY A 315 5.31 5.10 -11.73
N LEU A 316 5.25 5.14 -10.40
CA LEU A 316 4.75 6.28 -9.64
C LEU A 316 5.90 7.24 -9.35
N ASP A 317 5.64 8.54 -9.53
CA ASP A 317 6.58 9.58 -9.14
C ASP A 317 6.82 9.55 -7.60
N VAL A 318 8.03 9.89 -7.17
CA VAL A 318 8.38 9.99 -5.75
C VAL A 318 7.46 10.97 -5.03
N ASP A 319 7.17 12.12 -5.66
CA ASP A 319 6.34 13.18 -5.09
C ASP A 319 4.85 12.80 -5.03
N ALA A 320 4.42 11.79 -5.80
CA ALA A 320 3.04 11.31 -5.80
C ALA A 320 2.76 10.25 -4.72
N PHE A 321 3.81 9.67 -4.12
CA PHE A 321 3.65 8.60 -3.15
C PHE A 321 3.14 9.10 -1.79
N GLU A 322 3.62 10.23 -1.29
CA GLU A 322 3.18 10.80 -0.01
C GLU A 322 1.68 11.16 -0.02
N PRO A 323 1.15 11.95 -0.98
CA PRO A 323 -0.28 12.25 -1.07
C PRO A 323 -1.15 10.99 -1.21
N LEU A 324 -0.66 9.97 -1.93
CA LEU A 324 -1.33 8.68 -2.03
C LEU A 324 -1.44 8.00 -0.65
N MET A 325 -0.36 7.97 0.11
CA MET A 325 -0.34 7.37 1.45
C MET A 325 -1.30 8.09 2.39
N GLU A 326 -1.32 9.43 2.39
CA GLU A 326 -2.26 10.21 3.20
C GLU A 326 -3.72 9.95 2.80
N ALA A 327 -4.01 9.88 1.49
CA ALA A 327 -5.35 9.58 1.00
C ALA A 327 -5.85 8.19 1.43
N LEU A 328 -4.95 7.20 1.43
CA LEU A 328 -5.27 5.82 1.80
C LEU A 328 -5.44 5.64 3.31
N THR A 329 -4.57 6.25 4.11
CA THR A 329 -4.43 5.96 5.54
C THR A 329 -5.11 6.99 6.44
N ALA A 330 -5.38 8.21 5.94
CA ALA A 330 -5.68 9.39 6.76
C ALA A 330 -4.59 9.74 7.79
N GLU A 331 -3.38 9.18 7.64
CA GLU A 331 -2.20 9.53 8.42
C GLU A 331 -1.43 10.64 7.68
N SER A 332 -0.79 11.52 8.45
CA SER A 332 0.16 12.48 7.89
C SER A 332 1.55 11.88 7.89
N PHE A 333 2.34 12.23 6.89
CA PHE A 333 3.71 11.76 6.77
C PHE A 333 4.68 12.91 6.59
N THR A 334 5.88 12.76 7.17
CA THR A 334 7.02 13.63 6.89
C THR A 334 7.98 12.89 5.95
N SER A 335 8.24 13.48 4.78
CA SER A 335 9.31 13.03 3.89
C SER A 335 10.67 13.61 4.29
N LEU A 336 11.67 12.74 4.46
CA LEU A 336 13.06 13.14 4.68
C LEU A 336 13.93 12.68 3.53
N THR A 337 14.71 13.60 2.95
CA THR A 337 15.61 13.32 1.82
C THR A 337 17.07 13.63 2.18
N PRO A 338 18.06 12.93 1.58
CA PRO A 338 19.48 13.23 1.78
C PRO A 338 19.91 14.63 1.30
N GLU A 339 19.04 15.34 0.55
CA GLU A 339 19.28 16.73 0.14
C GLU A 339 19.16 17.70 1.32
N TYR A 340 18.23 17.43 2.25
CA TYR A 340 17.93 18.33 3.37
C TYR A 340 18.47 17.85 4.71
N VAL A 341 18.69 16.54 4.87
CA VAL A 341 19.20 15.95 6.11
C VAL A 341 20.39 15.04 5.83
N SER A 342 21.30 14.93 6.79
CA SER A 342 22.45 14.02 6.65
C SER A 342 21.99 12.56 6.56
N ARG A 343 22.75 11.71 5.86
CA ARG A 343 22.49 10.26 5.84
C ARG A 343 22.55 9.62 7.23
N VAL A 344 23.32 10.19 8.15
CA VAL A 344 23.31 9.82 9.58
C VAL A 344 21.93 10.04 10.18
N THR A 345 21.38 11.24 9.99
CA THR A 345 20.05 11.61 10.49
C THR A 345 18.96 10.69 9.92
N LEU A 346 19.02 10.40 8.61
CA LEU A 346 18.12 9.44 7.97
C LEU A 346 18.22 8.05 8.57
N ALA A 347 19.44 7.51 8.70
CA ALA A 347 19.68 6.17 9.25
C ALA A 347 19.18 6.06 10.70
N GLN A 348 19.38 7.11 11.51
CA GLN A 348 18.89 7.16 12.88
C GLN A 348 17.37 7.27 12.94
N ALA A 349 16.74 8.04 12.04
CA ALA A 349 15.28 8.12 11.97
C ALA A 349 14.68 6.76 11.59
N LEU A 350 15.20 6.14 10.53
CA LEU A 350 14.77 4.82 10.07
C LEU A 350 14.91 3.76 11.18
N GLN A 351 16.05 3.73 11.87
CA GLN A 351 16.28 2.83 12.99
C GLN A 351 15.30 3.07 14.15
N ARG A 352 15.09 4.32 14.57
CA ARG A 352 14.15 4.63 15.66
C ARG A 352 12.71 4.19 15.35
N HIS A 353 12.24 4.43 14.13
CA HIS A 353 10.87 4.05 13.75
C HIS A 353 10.71 2.53 13.67
N THR A 354 11.68 1.81 13.10
CA THR A 354 11.64 0.35 13.03
C THR A 354 11.79 -0.32 14.39
N GLU A 355 12.62 0.21 15.30
CA GLU A 355 12.71 -0.25 16.70
C GLU A 355 11.41 -0.04 17.48
N ALA A 356 10.61 0.96 17.11
CA ALA A 356 9.27 1.19 17.65
C ALA A 356 8.21 0.26 17.03
N GLY A 357 8.59 -0.60 16.09
CA GLY A 357 7.70 -1.55 15.41
C GLY A 357 6.93 -0.95 14.24
N HIS A 358 7.36 0.20 13.72
CA HIS A 358 6.77 0.80 12.52
C HIS A 358 7.49 0.32 11.26
N THR A 359 6.71 0.01 10.23
CA THR A 359 7.23 -0.17 8.87
C THR A 359 7.35 1.19 8.19
N VAL A 360 8.48 1.44 7.52
CA VAL A 360 8.79 2.75 6.92
C VAL A 360 8.89 2.61 5.39
N PRO A 361 8.04 3.29 4.61
CA PRO A 361 8.22 3.37 3.16
C PRO A 361 9.50 4.12 2.81
N VAL A 362 10.34 3.51 1.98
CA VAL A 362 11.63 4.08 1.55
C VAL A 362 11.78 3.93 0.06
N SER A 363 12.18 5.02 -0.59
CA SER A 363 12.60 4.98 -1.98
C SER A 363 14.11 4.87 -2.08
N VAL A 364 14.56 3.98 -2.95
CA VAL A 364 15.98 3.69 -3.19
C VAL A 364 16.28 3.82 -4.67
N GLN A 365 17.52 4.20 -4.98
CA GLN A 365 18.11 4.01 -6.30
C GLN A 365 18.46 2.52 -6.45
N TRP A 366 17.76 1.84 -7.35
CA TRP A 366 17.89 0.40 -7.50
C TRP A 366 19.03 0.03 -8.45
N ASP A 367 18.99 0.56 -9.67
CA ASP A 367 20.10 0.53 -10.64
C ASP A 367 20.46 1.97 -11.04
N ASP A 368 21.31 2.18 -12.06
CA ASP A 368 21.75 3.53 -12.46
C ASP A 368 20.58 4.50 -12.77
N ASP A 369 19.52 4.01 -13.40
CA ASP A 369 18.42 4.85 -13.92
C ASP A 369 17.04 4.51 -13.34
N SER A 370 16.95 3.62 -12.34
CA SER A 370 15.67 3.16 -11.78
C SER A 370 15.49 3.47 -10.29
N GLY A 371 14.34 4.05 -9.95
CA GLY A 371 13.86 4.11 -8.58
C GLY A 371 13.09 2.85 -8.20
N HIS A 372 13.15 2.47 -6.93
CA HIS A 372 12.32 1.42 -6.36
C HIS A 372 11.77 1.87 -5.02
N ARG A 373 10.55 1.42 -4.68
CA ARG A 373 9.92 1.69 -3.40
C ARG A 373 9.85 0.39 -2.61
N VAL A 374 10.31 0.40 -1.38
CA VAL A 374 10.30 -0.76 -0.47
C VAL A 374 9.72 -0.35 0.88
N LEU A 375 9.35 -1.35 1.68
CA LEU A 375 8.90 -1.15 3.06
C LEU A 375 9.95 -1.65 4.03
N VAL A 376 10.68 -0.75 4.69
CA VAL A 376 11.71 -1.15 5.67
C VAL A 376 11.03 -1.61 6.96
N THR A 377 11.33 -2.84 7.37
CA THR A 377 10.76 -3.50 8.54
C THR A 377 11.76 -3.64 9.70
N GLY A 378 13.06 -3.45 9.43
CA GLY A 378 14.08 -3.53 10.47
C GLY A 378 15.42 -2.93 10.05
N VAL A 379 16.12 -2.36 11.01
CA VAL A 379 17.51 -1.89 10.87
C VAL A 379 18.32 -2.42 12.03
N ASP A 380 19.42 -3.11 11.75
CA ASP A 380 20.42 -3.50 12.74
C ASP A 380 21.79 -2.82 12.45
N ASP A 381 22.86 -3.31 13.07
CA ASP A 381 24.19 -2.72 12.90
C ASP A 381 24.72 -2.90 11.46
N ASP A 382 24.42 -4.04 10.83
CA ASP A 382 25.01 -4.46 9.56
C ASP A 382 24.00 -4.40 8.39
N TRP A 383 22.71 -4.54 8.67
CA TRP A 383 21.66 -4.78 7.67
C TRP A 383 20.45 -3.87 7.82
N VAL A 384 19.82 -3.61 6.67
CA VAL A 384 18.45 -3.12 6.57
C VAL A 384 17.60 -4.23 5.97
N THR A 385 16.56 -4.64 6.69
CA THR A 385 15.57 -5.64 6.24
C THR A 385 14.33 -4.92 5.73
N PHE A 386 13.79 -5.36 4.60
CA PHE A 386 12.64 -4.73 3.97
C PHE A 386 11.78 -5.71 3.18
N SER A 387 10.49 -5.40 3.09
CA SER A 387 9.55 -6.06 2.20
C SER A 387 9.63 -5.41 0.82
N ASN A 388 9.98 -6.22 -0.16
CA ASN A 388 10.14 -5.85 -1.56
C ASN A 388 8.80 -6.07 -2.30
N PRO A 389 8.26 -5.08 -3.02
CA PRO A 389 7.00 -5.22 -3.76
C PRO A 389 7.05 -6.25 -4.91
N TRP A 390 8.14 -7.00 -5.07
CA TRP A 390 8.15 -8.22 -5.89
C TRP A 390 7.51 -9.43 -5.21
N GLY A 391 7.11 -9.28 -3.95
CA GLY A 391 6.56 -10.35 -3.15
C GLY A 391 7.68 -11.14 -2.46
N GLU A 392 8.69 -10.43 -1.95
CA GLU A 392 9.89 -10.97 -1.33
C GLU A 392 10.21 -10.18 -0.05
N GLU A 393 10.83 -10.84 0.94
CA GLU A 393 11.53 -10.16 2.03
C GLU A 393 13.02 -10.26 1.75
N ASP A 394 13.68 -9.10 1.71
CA ASP A 394 15.10 -8.97 1.39
C ASP A 394 15.84 -8.27 2.52
N ARG A 395 17.16 -8.37 2.48
CA ARG A 395 18.04 -7.48 3.21
C ARG A 395 19.18 -6.95 2.36
N MET A 396 19.68 -5.78 2.74
CA MET A 396 20.82 -5.11 2.12
C MET A 396 21.75 -4.57 3.20
N ALA A 397 23.07 -4.57 2.92
CA ALA A 397 24.04 -4.00 3.85
C ALA A 397 23.67 -2.53 4.15
N ARG A 398 23.67 -2.16 5.43
CA ARG A 398 23.16 -0.85 5.89
C ARG A 398 23.84 0.32 5.19
N ALA A 399 25.16 0.25 5.01
CA ALA A 399 25.92 1.29 4.31
C ALA A 399 25.47 1.45 2.85
N GLU A 400 25.27 0.34 2.12
CA GLU A 400 24.78 0.34 0.74
C GLU A 400 23.35 0.87 0.67
N PHE A 401 22.45 0.37 1.53
CA PHE A 401 21.05 0.81 1.55
C PHE A 401 20.94 2.31 1.79
N MET A 402 21.66 2.82 2.80
CA MET A 402 21.66 4.24 3.12
C MET A 402 22.28 5.09 2.03
N TYR A 403 23.24 4.58 1.25
CA TYR A 403 23.78 5.26 0.08
C TYR A 403 22.74 5.35 -1.05
N ARG A 404 21.96 4.28 -1.26
CA ARG A 404 20.89 4.21 -2.27
C ARG A 404 19.63 4.96 -1.90
N THR A 405 19.36 5.23 -0.62
CA THR A 405 18.16 5.95 -0.18
C THR A 405 18.03 7.31 -0.88
N LYS A 406 16.86 7.54 -1.49
CA LYS A 406 16.41 8.81 -2.09
C LYS A 406 15.53 9.60 -1.15
N ASP A 407 14.61 8.93 -0.47
CA ASP A 407 13.70 9.51 0.51
C ASP A 407 13.15 8.42 1.44
N ILE A 408 12.81 8.81 2.67
CA ILE A 408 12.06 7.99 3.63
C ILE A 408 10.79 8.73 4.02
N LEU A 409 9.69 8.01 4.17
CA LEU A 409 8.40 8.56 4.55
C LEU A 409 8.06 8.13 5.97
N LEU A 410 8.04 9.05 6.92
CA LEU A 410 7.83 8.76 8.34
C LEU A 410 6.40 9.14 8.76
N PRO A 411 5.62 8.24 9.38
CA PRO A 411 4.32 8.61 9.95
C PRO A 411 4.53 9.57 11.14
N GLU A 412 3.68 10.59 11.25
CA GLU A 412 3.72 11.63 12.31
C GLU A 412 3.07 11.25 13.64
#